data_AF-W6S358-F1
#
_entry.id   AF-W6S358-F1
#
_cell.length_a   1.000
_cell.length_b   1.000
_cell.length_c   1.000
_cell.angle_alpha   90.00
_cell.angle_beta   90.00
_cell.angle_gamma   90.00
#
_symmetry.space_group_name_H-M   'P 1'
#
loop_
_entity.id
_entity.type
_entity.pdbx_description
1 polymer ?
#
loop_
_entity_poly.entity_id
_entity_poly.type
_entity_poly.pdbx_seq_one_letter_code
_entity_poly.pdbx_strand_id
1 'polypeptide(L)'
;MRLKYYRKVMALTLILLLMLQGCTSKNTKKNDGKYLKLEKNIIVGFDRKGVKYYNFDDLNEVLYTEENAIDVLYNNEPLVVVNIKQEESGNNYIDIYTKDNIITLKDFKNYSNIKLSDNGRYLGYYGYNDEEVIDGLKIFDIETREEKEIPSEYIISGDNYSITNNKVYFYGVHNQGNKAGLYQYDIEKDQVKERDINVDGIVVYYKVIGDSEIILTFDGMDYKLDIYKDNKRVISRNDFTKIEDFLYINNKYYIVGVAQDDTTRIYEIISSDEKRTMTFEFPKNIYASRGIAYDDDNIYFIGGDNSFDDNKLYKLNIESREVTIYNAYSDEVKVK
;
A
#
# COMPACT_ATOMS: atom_id res chain seq x y z
N MET A 1 -25.13 -33.01 -59.14
CA MET A 1 -25.78 -31.84 -58.49
C MET A 1 -25.96 -32.02 -56.98
N ARG A 2 -26.41 -33.18 -56.49
CA ARG A 2 -26.66 -33.46 -55.06
C ARG A 2 -25.43 -33.34 -54.14
N LEU A 3 -24.23 -33.76 -54.59
CA LEU A 3 -23.02 -33.69 -53.75
C LEU A 3 -22.56 -32.26 -53.39
N LYS A 4 -22.76 -31.29 -54.29
CA LYS A 4 -22.47 -29.87 -54.02
C LYS A 4 -23.45 -29.26 -53.04
N TYR A 5 -24.69 -29.78 -53.00
CA TYR A 5 -25.72 -29.35 -52.05
C TYR A 5 -25.38 -29.84 -50.63
N TYR A 6 -24.99 -31.12 -50.46
CA TYR A 6 -24.58 -31.65 -49.16
C TYR A 6 -23.34 -30.95 -48.59
N ARG A 7 -22.35 -30.61 -49.42
CA ARG A 7 -21.19 -29.82 -48.97
C ARG A 7 -21.57 -28.42 -48.48
N LYS A 8 -22.52 -27.76 -49.15
CA LYS A 8 -23.01 -26.44 -48.73
C LYS A 8 -23.85 -26.51 -47.45
N VAL A 9 -24.70 -27.52 -47.31
CA VAL A 9 -25.52 -27.72 -46.10
C VAL A 9 -24.63 -28.07 -44.90
N MET A 10 -23.61 -28.92 -45.09
CA MET A 10 -22.68 -29.32 -44.03
C MET A 10 -21.77 -28.17 -43.57
N ALA A 11 -21.35 -27.29 -44.50
CA ALA A 11 -20.60 -26.08 -44.14
C ALA A 11 -21.49 -25.07 -43.36
N LEU A 12 -22.77 -24.96 -43.73
CA LEU A 12 -23.72 -24.07 -43.04
C LEU A 12 -24.03 -24.55 -41.62
N THR A 13 -24.18 -25.85 -41.40
CA THR A 13 -24.39 -26.42 -40.06
C THR A 13 -23.15 -26.30 -39.18
N LEU A 14 -21.95 -26.44 -39.74
CA LEU A 14 -20.70 -26.25 -39.00
C LEU A 14 -20.51 -24.80 -38.54
N ILE A 15 -20.87 -23.82 -39.38
CA ILE A 15 -20.81 -22.39 -39.03
C ILE A 15 -21.87 -22.04 -37.97
N LEU A 16 -23.08 -22.62 -38.05
CA LEU A 16 -24.11 -22.43 -37.01
C LEU A 16 -23.69 -23.01 -35.65
N LEU A 17 -23.00 -24.16 -35.65
CA LEU A 17 -22.47 -24.79 -34.43
C LEU A 17 -21.35 -23.95 -33.80
N LEU A 18 -20.51 -23.28 -34.61
CA LEU A 18 -19.45 -22.39 -34.12
C LEU A 18 -19.99 -21.07 -33.57
N MET A 19 -21.13 -20.57 -34.07
CA MET A 19 -21.78 -19.37 -33.51
C MET A 19 -22.53 -19.61 -32.19
N LEU A 20 -22.80 -20.88 -31.81
CA LEU A 20 -23.43 -21.23 -30.55
C LEU A 20 -22.43 -21.37 -29.37
N GLN A 21 -21.12 -21.27 -29.61
CA GLN A 21 -20.09 -21.29 -28.55
C GLN A 21 -19.58 -19.89 -28.14
N GLY A 22 -20.17 -18.82 -28.70
CA GLY A 22 -19.71 -17.44 -28.49
C GLY A 22 -20.68 -16.59 -27.67
N CYS A 23 -21.10 -17.06 -26.49
CA CYS A 23 -21.59 -16.19 -25.42
C CYS A 23 -21.56 -16.97 -24.11
N THR A 24 -20.36 -17.32 -23.64
CA THR A 24 -20.17 -17.47 -22.19
C THR A 24 -20.41 -16.09 -21.61
N SER A 25 -21.66 -15.79 -21.27
CA SER A 25 -21.94 -14.79 -20.26
C SER A 25 -21.09 -15.25 -19.07
N LYS A 26 -20.00 -14.51 -18.78
CA LYS A 26 -19.46 -14.52 -17.43
C LYS A 26 -20.69 -14.24 -16.58
N ASN A 27 -21.19 -15.28 -15.93
CA ASN A 27 -22.10 -15.13 -14.83
C ASN A 27 -21.29 -14.34 -13.81
N THR A 28 -21.32 -13.03 -13.93
CA THR A 28 -21.29 -12.15 -12.77
C THR A 28 -22.52 -12.57 -12.00
N LYS A 29 -22.37 -13.65 -11.21
CA LYS A 29 -23.11 -13.78 -9.97
C LYS A 29 -22.97 -12.39 -9.37
N LYS A 30 -24.06 -11.63 -9.36
CA LYS A 30 -24.23 -10.57 -8.37
C LYS A 30 -24.03 -11.32 -7.07
N ASN A 31 -22.81 -11.22 -6.55
CA ASN A 31 -22.54 -11.63 -5.20
C ASN A 31 -23.43 -10.69 -4.40
N ASP A 32 -24.48 -11.21 -3.79
CA ASP A 32 -25.15 -10.55 -2.65
C ASP A 32 -24.19 -10.57 -1.42
N GLY A 33 -22.88 -10.46 -1.67
CA GLY A 33 -21.87 -10.24 -0.67
C GLY A 33 -22.17 -8.87 -0.09
N LYS A 34 -22.24 -8.80 1.24
CA LYS A 34 -22.36 -7.57 2.00
C LYS A 34 -21.52 -6.48 1.31
N TYR A 35 -22.19 -5.58 0.59
CA TYR A 35 -21.52 -4.41 0.07
C TYR A 35 -21.06 -3.64 1.29
N LEU A 36 -19.75 -3.47 1.42
CA LEU A 36 -19.16 -2.52 2.33
C LEU A 36 -19.63 -1.15 1.84
N LYS A 37 -20.76 -0.67 2.37
CA LYS A 37 -21.28 0.66 2.10
C LYS A 37 -20.45 1.66 2.90
N LEU A 38 -19.15 1.68 2.58
CA LEU A 38 -18.20 2.60 3.15
C LEU A 38 -18.47 3.94 2.48
N GLU A 39 -18.86 4.91 3.28
CA GLU A 39 -18.91 6.31 2.84
C GLU A 39 -17.47 6.86 2.83
N LYS A 40 -17.29 8.07 2.28
CA LYS A 40 -15.98 8.74 2.38
C LYS A 40 -15.57 8.83 3.84
N ASN A 41 -14.26 8.90 4.06
CA ASN A 41 -13.66 9.09 5.37
C ASN A 41 -13.85 7.84 6.25
N ILE A 42 -12.98 6.85 6.04
CA ILE A 42 -12.84 5.70 6.94
C ILE A 42 -11.49 5.68 7.63
N ILE A 43 -11.48 5.45 8.94
CA ILE A 43 -10.25 5.10 9.65
C ILE A 43 -10.23 3.62 9.91
N VAL A 44 -9.08 3.01 9.72
CA VAL A 44 -8.93 1.59 9.93
C VAL A 44 -8.16 1.31 11.22
N GLY A 45 -8.79 0.59 12.14
CA GLY A 45 -8.17 0.07 13.36
C GLY A 45 -8.07 -1.44 13.32
N PHE A 46 -7.21 -2.00 14.17
CA PHE A 46 -6.96 -3.44 14.24
C PHE A 46 -7.10 -3.97 15.65
N ASP A 47 -7.74 -5.12 15.79
CA ASP A 47 -7.70 -5.90 17.03
C ASP A 47 -7.67 -7.41 16.76
N ARG A 48 -7.75 -8.23 17.83
CA ARG A 48 -7.76 -9.69 17.70
C ARG A 48 -8.96 -10.25 16.93
N LYS A 49 -10.03 -9.47 16.77
CA LYS A 49 -11.21 -9.80 15.97
C LYS A 49 -11.10 -9.27 14.55
N GLY A 50 -9.91 -8.83 14.12
CA GLY A 50 -9.63 -8.41 12.76
C GLY A 50 -9.64 -6.88 12.58
N VAL A 51 -9.97 -6.46 11.36
CA VAL A 51 -9.90 -5.06 10.93
C VAL A 51 -11.23 -4.36 11.18
N LYS A 52 -11.19 -3.20 11.83
CA LYS A 52 -12.36 -2.35 12.11
C LYS A 52 -12.30 -1.07 11.30
N TYR A 53 -13.45 -0.68 10.76
CA TYR A 53 -13.63 0.52 9.98
C TYR A 53 -14.46 1.51 10.78
N TYR A 54 -13.95 2.71 10.98
CA TYR A 54 -14.58 3.80 11.72
C TYR A 54 -14.98 4.93 10.78
N ASN A 55 -16.03 5.66 11.12
CA ASN A 55 -16.38 6.91 10.43
C ASN A 55 -15.49 8.05 10.97
N PHE A 56 -14.88 8.89 10.13
CA PHE A 56 -14.14 10.06 10.62
C PHE A 56 -15.03 11.04 11.42
N ASP A 57 -16.32 11.16 11.06
CA ASP A 57 -17.25 12.07 11.71
C ASP A 57 -17.65 11.59 13.12
N ASP A 58 -17.61 10.28 13.35
CA ASP A 58 -17.80 9.68 14.68
C ASP A 58 -16.91 8.44 14.84
N LEU A 59 -15.72 8.65 15.39
CA LEU A 59 -14.73 7.60 15.63
C LEU A 59 -15.16 6.61 16.74
N ASN A 60 -16.30 6.82 17.39
CA ASN A 60 -16.88 5.84 18.31
C ASN A 60 -17.78 4.83 17.57
N GLU A 61 -18.17 5.11 16.33
CA GLU A 61 -18.99 4.22 15.51
C GLU A 61 -18.10 3.30 14.65
N VAL A 62 -18.20 1.99 14.91
CA VAL A 62 -17.61 0.96 14.03
C VAL A 62 -18.60 0.67 12.91
N LEU A 63 -18.27 1.07 11.69
CA LEU A 63 -19.05 0.82 10.48
C LEU A 63 -19.01 -0.65 10.06
N TYR A 64 -17.86 -1.30 10.20
CA TYR A 64 -17.64 -2.68 9.78
C TYR A 64 -16.49 -3.34 10.52
N THR A 65 -16.54 -4.67 10.64
CA THR A 65 -15.44 -5.49 11.15
C THR A 65 -15.20 -6.64 10.18
N GLU A 66 -13.95 -6.77 9.73
CA GLU A 66 -13.46 -7.84 8.87
C GLU A 66 -12.63 -8.81 9.69
N GLU A 67 -13.23 -9.95 10.07
CA GLU A 67 -12.68 -10.83 11.12
C GLU A 67 -11.39 -11.55 10.74
N ASN A 68 -11.13 -11.75 9.45
CA ASN A 68 -9.97 -12.51 8.95
C ASN A 68 -8.89 -11.63 8.31
N ALA A 69 -9.04 -10.30 8.36
CA ALA A 69 -8.04 -9.41 7.81
C ALA A 69 -6.85 -9.28 8.79
N ILE A 70 -5.67 -9.59 8.28
CA ILE A 70 -4.39 -9.49 9.00
C ILE A 70 -3.68 -8.16 8.73
N ASP A 71 -4.02 -7.51 7.62
CA ASP A 71 -3.49 -6.20 7.24
C ASP A 71 -4.46 -5.48 6.28
N VAL A 72 -4.30 -4.16 6.15
CA VAL A 72 -5.19 -3.30 5.36
C VAL A 72 -4.43 -2.14 4.75
N LEU A 73 -4.73 -1.85 3.50
CA LEU A 73 -4.32 -0.63 2.82
C LEU A 73 -5.57 0.09 2.36
N TYR A 74 -5.57 1.42 2.38
CA TYR A 74 -6.72 2.16 1.88
C TYR A 74 -6.31 3.50 1.28
N ASN A 75 -7.18 3.97 0.39
CA ASN A 75 -7.20 5.34 -0.11
C ASN A 75 -8.60 5.90 0.13
N ASN A 76 -8.71 7.14 0.58
CA ASN A 76 -9.99 7.81 0.82
C ASN A 76 -10.57 8.44 -0.46
N GLU A 77 -9.72 8.84 -1.42
CA GLU A 77 -10.15 9.53 -2.64
C GLU A 77 -9.38 9.05 -3.88
N PRO A 78 -9.96 8.13 -4.69
CA PRO A 78 -11.22 7.42 -4.47
C PRO A 78 -11.14 6.41 -3.32
N LEU A 79 -12.30 6.11 -2.73
CA LEU A 79 -12.39 5.11 -1.67
C LEU A 79 -12.08 3.71 -2.21
N VAL A 80 -10.91 3.20 -1.84
CA VAL A 80 -10.44 1.86 -2.16
C VAL A 80 -9.87 1.26 -0.89
N VAL A 81 -10.31 0.06 -0.54
CA VAL A 81 -9.84 -0.69 0.63
C VAL A 81 -9.32 -2.03 0.19
N VAL A 82 -8.13 -2.39 0.65
CA VAL A 82 -7.46 -3.64 0.34
C VAL A 82 -7.28 -4.40 1.65
N ASN A 83 -8.09 -5.42 1.86
CA ASN A 83 -7.94 -6.34 2.99
C ASN A 83 -7.04 -7.50 2.60
N ILE A 84 -6.00 -7.72 3.38
CA ILE A 84 -5.13 -8.87 3.27
C ILE A 84 -5.64 -9.87 4.30
N LYS A 85 -6.16 -11.01 3.84
CA LYS A 85 -6.93 -11.93 4.66
C LYS A 85 -6.24 -13.27 4.77
N GLN A 86 -6.23 -13.84 5.96
CA GLN A 86 -5.59 -15.14 6.23
C GLN A 86 -6.64 -16.25 6.24
N GLU A 87 -6.33 -17.35 5.57
CA GLU A 87 -7.08 -18.59 5.65
C GLU A 87 -6.61 -19.46 6.83
N GLU A 88 -7.45 -20.40 7.28
CA GLU A 88 -7.07 -21.38 8.32
C GLU A 88 -5.84 -22.21 7.94
N SER A 89 -5.57 -22.38 6.64
CA SER A 89 -4.40 -23.06 6.10
C SER A 89 -3.08 -22.30 6.34
N GLY A 90 -3.16 -21.05 6.78
CA GLY A 90 -2.02 -20.12 6.91
C GLY A 90 -1.74 -19.30 5.64
N ASN A 91 -2.34 -19.68 4.51
CA ASN A 91 -2.30 -18.93 3.25
C ASN A 91 -2.99 -17.58 3.38
N ASN A 92 -2.72 -16.66 2.46
CA ASN A 92 -3.44 -15.39 2.40
C ASN A 92 -4.01 -15.08 1.01
N TYR A 93 -5.01 -14.22 0.99
CA TYR A 93 -5.65 -13.69 -0.21
C TYR A 93 -5.97 -12.21 -0.01
N ILE A 94 -6.31 -11.52 -1.10
CA ILE A 94 -6.59 -10.08 -1.08
C ILE A 94 -8.04 -9.84 -1.50
N ASP A 95 -8.82 -9.16 -0.66
CA ASP A 95 -10.11 -8.59 -1.04
C ASP A 95 -9.97 -7.07 -1.24
N ILE A 96 -10.24 -6.59 -2.45
CA ILE A 96 -10.22 -5.17 -2.84
C ILE A 96 -11.66 -4.68 -2.94
N TYR A 97 -12.03 -3.78 -2.04
CA TYR A 97 -13.33 -3.12 -2.01
C TYR A 97 -13.21 -1.77 -2.69
N THR A 98 -14.04 -1.59 -3.72
CA THR A 98 -14.27 -0.32 -4.39
C THR A 98 -15.72 0.09 -4.14
N LYS A 99 -16.08 1.33 -4.48
CA LYS A 99 -17.45 1.83 -4.33
C LYS A 99 -18.54 0.87 -4.89
N ASP A 100 -18.26 0.24 -6.02
CA ASP A 100 -19.27 -0.51 -6.78
C ASP A 100 -19.02 -2.03 -6.79
N ASN A 101 -17.82 -2.49 -6.41
CA ASN A 101 -17.40 -3.88 -6.60
C ASN A 101 -16.43 -4.36 -5.52
N ILE A 102 -16.41 -5.68 -5.32
CA ILE A 102 -15.36 -6.40 -4.60
C ILE A 102 -14.60 -7.24 -5.62
N ILE A 103 -13.27 -7.15 -5.59
CA ILE A 103 -12.35 -7.96 -6.40
C ILE A 103 -11.53 -8.81 -5.44
N THR A 104 -11.52 -10.12 -5.65
CA THR A 104 -10.71 -11.04 -4.83
C THR A 104 -9.55 -11.57 -5.66
N LEU A 105 -8.32 -11.40 -5.16
CA LEU A 105 -7.11 -12.01 -5.70
C LEU A 105 -6.75 -13.22 -4.84
N LYS A 106 -6.71 -14.40 -5.47
CA LYS A 106 -6.41 -15.69 -4.81
C LYS A 106 -5.66 -16.66 -5.72
N ASP A 107 -4.97 -16.12 -6.71
CA ASP A 107 -4.23 -16.89 -7.71
C ASP A 107 -2.90 -17.43 -7.13
N PHE A 108 -2.44 -16.84 -6.03
CA PHE A 108 -1.25 -17.26 -5.28
C PHE A 108 -1.62 -17.87 -3.93
N LYS A 109 -0.72 -18.69 -3.40
CA LYS A 109 -0.81 -19.23 -2.04
C LYS A 109 -0.61 -18.13 -0.99
N ASN A 110 0.34 -17.23 -1.25
CA ASN A 110 0.60 -16.08 -0.42
C ASN A 110 0.90 -14.86 -1.28
N TYR A 111 0.56 -13.70 -0.74
CA TYR A 111 0.85 -12.36 -1.20
C TYR A 111 1.70 -11.65 -0.16
N SER A 112 2.71 -10.89 -0.59
CA SER A 112 3.59 -10.12 0.30
C SER A 112 3.97 -8.76 -0.28
N ASN A 113 4.55 -7.92 0.58
CA ASN A 113 4.98 -6.53 0.29
C ASN A 113 3.94 -5.79 -0.53
N ILE A 114 2.70 -5.76 -0.07
CA ILE A 114 1.57 -5.23 -0.83
C ILE A 114 1.56 -3.71 -0.68
N LYS A 115 1.43 -2.97 -1.78
CA LYS A 115 1.39 -1.49 -1.76
C LYS A 115 0.30 -0.97 -2.69
N LEU A 116 -0.49 -0.01 -2.21
CA LEU A 116 -1.54 0.66 -2.96
C LEU A 116 -1.03 2.02 -3.45
N SER A 117 -1.33 2.37 -4.70
CA SER A 117 -0.99 3.69 -5.26
C SER A 117 -1.79 4.82 -4.64
N ASP A 118 -1.24 6.04 -4.63
CA ASP A 118 -1.87 7.25 -4.09
C ASP A 118 -3.29 7.56 -4.63
N ASN A 119 -3.63 7.12 -5.85
CA ASN A 119 -4.98 7.25 -6.44
C ASN A 119 -5.84 5.98 -6.30
N GLY A 120 -5.39 4.99 -5.55
CA GLY A 120 -6.10 3.73 -5.32
C GLY A 120 -6.30 2.86 -6.56
N ARG A 121 -5.68 3.19 -7.71
CA ARG A 121 -5.89 2.47 -8.97
C ARG A 121 -5.02 1.22 -9.10
N TYR A 122 -3.79 1.27 -8.62
CA TYR A 122 -2.83 0.19 -8.80
C TYR A 122 -2.45 -0.45 -7.47
N LEU A 123 -2.38 -1.78 -7.48
CA LEU A 123 -1.90 -2.59 -6.37
C LEU A 123 -0.62 -3.33 -6.78
N GLY A 124 0.48 -3.03 -6.10
CA GLY A 124 1.74 -3.78 -6.22
C GLY A 124 1.79 -4.92 -5.21
N TYR A 125 2.30 -6.08 -5.61
CA TYR A 125 2.53 -7.23 -4.71
C TYR A 125 3.51 -8.26 -5.30
N TYR A 126 4.07 -9.09 -4.42
CA TYR A 126 4.68 -10.37 -4.82
C TYR A 126 3.70 -11.52 -4.56
N GLY A 127 3.61 -12.44 -5.50
CA GLY A 127 2.84 -13.68 -5.38
C GLY A 127 3.76 -14.88 -5.21
N TYR A 128 3.39 -15.81 -4.32
CA TYR A 128 4.15 -17.03 -4.04
C TYR A 128 3.28 -18.26 -4.28
N ASN A 129 3.79 -19.19 -5.08
CA ASN A 129 3.20 -20.52 -5.28
C ASN A 129 3.92 -21.58 -4.43
N ASP A 130 3.44 -22.83 -4.46
CA ASP A 130 3.98 -23.94 -3.65
C ASP A 130 5.49 -24.20 -3.81
N GLU A 131 6.10 -23.75 -4.91
CA GLU A 131 7.54 -23.87 -5.18
C GLU A 131 8.37 -22.71 -4.62
N GLU A 132 7.79 -21.82 -3.81
CA GLU A 132 8.41 -20.57 -3.30
C GLU A 132 8.94 -19.63 -4.40
N VAL A 133 8.60 -19.90 -5.67
CA VAL A 133 9.00 -19.04 -6.78
C VAL A 133 8.33 -17.69 -6.61
N ILE A 134 9.17 -16.67 -6.47
CA ILE A 134 8.79 -15.27 -6.57
C ILE A 134 8.54 -15.02 -8.05
N ASP A 135 7.27 -15.02 -8.45
CA ASP A 135 6.88 -14.26 -9.62
C ASP A 135 7.24 -12.80 -9.30
N GLY A 136 7.92 -12.09 -10.22
CA GLY A 136 8.42 -10.75 -9.97
C GLY A 136 7.34 -9.76 -9.49
N LEU A 137 7.72 -8.53 -9.16
CA LEU A 137 6.74 -7.55 -8.68
C LEU A 137 5.60 -7.38 -9.70
N LYS A 138 4.39 -7.77 -9.29
CA LYS A 138 3.15 -7.65 -10.06
C LYS A 138 2.45 -6.36 -9.72
N ILE A 139 1.87 -5.75 -10.75
CA ILE A 139 1.11 -4.50 -10.69
C ILE A 139 -0.27 -4.78 -11.26
N PHE A 140 -1.26 -4.84 -10.38
CA PHE A 140 -2.65 -5.04 -10.74
C PHE A 140 -3.38 -3.70 -10.88
N ASP A 141 -3.95 -3.45 -12.06
CA ASP A 141 -4.85 -2.32 -12.31
C ASP A 141 -6.26 -2.71 -11.84
N ILE A 142 -6.74 -2.06 -10.78
CA ILE A 142 -8.02 -2.34 -10.15
C ILE A 142 -9.20 -2.01 -11.08
N GLU A 143 -9.04 -1.00 -11.95
CA GLU A 143 -10.08 -0.54 -12.86
C GLU A 143 -10.23 -1.50 -14.05
N THR A 144 -9.11 -1.82 -14.72
CA THR A 144 -9.13 -2.69 -15.91
C THR A 144 -9.08 -4.18 -15.58
N ARG A 145 -8.66 -4.52 -14.36
CA ARG A 145 -8.39 -5.89 -13.88
C ARG A 145 -7.29 -6.60 -14.67
N GLU A 146 -6.37 -5.80 -15.21
CA GLU A 146 -5.18 -6.30 -15.92
C GLU A 146 -3.99 -6.31 -14.97
N GLU A 147 -3.13 -7.30 -15.12
CA GLU A 147 -1.88 -7.42 -14.38
C GLU A 147 -0.70 -7.18 -15.31
N LYS A 148 0.30 -6.46 -14.81
CA LYS A 148 1.62 -6.29 -15.43
C LYS A 148 2.69 -6.74 -14.46
N GLU A 149 3.86 -7.08 -14.97
CA GLU A 149 5.01 -7.47 -14.17
C GLU A 149 6.19 -6.57 -14.51
N ILE A 150 7.00 -6.22 -13.50
CA ILE A 150 8.28 -5.56 -13.75
C ILE A 150 9.16 -6.47 -14.61
N PRO A 151 9.85 -5.96 -15.65
CA PRO A 151 10.72 -6.77 -16.49
C PRO A 151 11.75 -7.57 -15.67
N SER A 152 11.88 -8.86 -15.98
CA SER A 152 12.63 -9.84 -15.17
C SER A 152 14.13 -9.61 -15.11
N GLU A 153 14.68 -8.73 -15.96
CA GLU A 153 16.05 -8.26 -15.85
C GLU A 153 16.28 -7.30 -14.66
N TYR A 154 15.23 -6.84 -13.97
CA TYR A 154 15.33 -6.03 -12.76
C TYR A 154 14.95 -6.82 -11.52
N ILE A 155 15.84 -6.83 -10.53
CA ILE A 155 15.59 -7.44 -9.21
C ILE A 155 15.44 -6.32 -8.18
N ILE A 156 14.29 -6.25 -7.53
CA ILE A 156 14.01 -5.26 -6.48
C ILE A 156 14.63 -5.75 -5.17
N SER A 157 15.26 -4.83 -4.43
CA SER A 157 15.88 -5.14 -3.15
C SER A 157 14.85 -5.08 -2.03
N GLY A 158 14.45 -6.25 -1.51
CA GLY A 158 13.48 -6.34 -0.41
C GLY A 158 12.13 -5.72 -0.76
N ASP A 159 11.63 -4.87 0.12
CA ASP A 159 10.38 -4.11 -0.02
C ASP A 159 10.60 -2.66 -0.49
N ASN A 160 11.80 -2.32 -0.99
CA ASN A 160 12.18 -0.97 -1.41
C ASN A 160 11.58 -0.57 -2.77
N TYR A 161 10.26 -0.54 -2.83
CA TYR A 161 9.51 0.02 -3.95
C TYR A 161 8.37 0.89 -3.48
N SER A 162 7.91 1.80 -4.33
CA SER A 162 6.77 2.66 -4.10
C SER A 162 5.98 2.75 -5.39
N ILE A 163 4.66 2.72 -5.28
CA ILE A 163 3.77 2.81 -6.42
C ILE A 163 3.01 4.12 -6.35
N THR A 164 3.03 4.85 -7.46
CA THR A 164 2.30 6.11 -7.65
C THR A 164 1.30 5.93 -8.78
N ASN A 165 0.62 7.00 -9.18
CA ASN A 165 -0.47 6.93 -10.14
C ASN A 165 -0.15 6.17 -11.42
N ASN A 166 1.01 6.36 -12.06
CA ASN A 166 1.34 5.66 -13.33
C ASN A 166 2.73 5.01 -13.31
N LYS A 167 3.37 4.94 -12.14
CA LYS A 167 4.78 4.59 -12.05
C LYS A 167 5.07 3.78 -10.80
N VAL A 168 6.00 2.84 -10.96
CA VAL A 168 6.64 2.14 -9.84
C VAL A 168 8.06 2.66 -9.73
N TYR A 169 8.43 3.11 -8.54
CA TYR A 169 9.78 3.50 -8.20
C TYR A 169 10.39 2.41 -7.33
N PHE A 170 11.61 1.98 -7.61
CA PHE A 170 12.24 0.93 -6.81
C PHE A 170 13.75 1.06 -6.73
N TYR A 171 14.31 0.58 -5.63
CA TYR A 171 15.74 0.30 -5.51
C TYR A 171 16.01 -1.17 -5.84
N GLY A 172 16.98 -1.42 -6.71
CA GLY A 172 17.24 -2.77 -7.18
C GLY A 172 18.53 -2.91 -7.99
N VAL A 173 18.67 -4.05 -8.64
CA VAL A 173 19.79 -4.37 -9.53
C VAL A 173 19.26 -4.66 -10.93
N HIS A 174 19.86 -4.05 -11.93
CA HIS A 174 19.69 -4.47 -13.32
C HIS A 174 20.69 -5.59 -13.62
N ASN A 175 20.17 -6.80 -13.86
CA ASN A 175 20.93 -8.03 -14.07
C ASN A 175 21.88 -7.89 -15.27
N GLN A 176 21.44 -7.20 -16.33
CA GLN A 176 22.29 -6.91 -17.48
C GLN A 176 23.20 -5.71 -17.16
N GLY A 177 24.22 -5.96 -16.36
CA GLY A 177 25.23 -4.96 -15.99
C GLY A 177 25.58 -4.92 -14.51
N ASN A 178 24.90 -5.71 -13.67
CA ASN A 178 25.08 -5.74 -12.22
C ASN A 178 25.08 -4.34 -11.59
N LYS A 179 24.21 -3.46 -12.10
CA LYS A 179 24.13 -2.07 -11.67
C LYS A 179 23.07 -1.94 -10.59
N ALA A 180 23.49 -1.70 -9.36
CA ALA A 180 22.58 -1.28 -8.30
C ALA A 180 22.18 0.18 -8.52
N GLY A 181 20.92 0.51 -8.27
CA GLY A 181 20.44 1.87 -8.46
C GLY A 181 18.96 2.03 -8.19
N LEU A 182 18.50 3.27 -8.36
CA LEU A 182 17.09 3.63 -8.33
C LEU A 182 16.53 3.61 -9.74
N TYR A 183 15.38 3.00 -9.89
CA TYR A 183 14.71 2.81 -11.17
C TYR A 183 13.26 3.31 -11.09
N GLN A 184 12.73 3.66 -12.25
CA GLN A 184 11.33 4.02 -12.43
C GLN A 184 10.76 3.20 -13.60
N TYR A 185 9.74 2.39 -13.32
CA TYR A 185 8.91 1.73 -14.31
C TYR A 185 7.67 2.59 -14.62
N ASP A 186 7.44 2.87 -15.90
CA ASP A 186 6.22 3.51 -16.41
C ASP A 186 5.21 2.42 -16.77
N ILE A 187 4.12 2.33 -16.01
CA ILE A 187 3.13 1.24 -16.09
C ILE A 187 2.44 1.26 -17.46
N GLU A 188 2.18 2.43 -18.03
CA GLU A 188 1.48 2.56 -19.31
C GLU A 188 2.39 2.23 -20.49
N LYS A 189 3.63 2.72 -20.46
CA LYS A 189 4.60 2.54 -21.54
C LYS A 189 5.36 1.23 -21.50
N ASP A 190 5.26 0.51 -20.39
CA ASP A 190 6.01 -0.73 -20.15
C ASP A 190 7.53 -0.51 -20.31
N GLN A 191 8.04 0.53 -19.65
CA GLN A 191 9.44 0.96 -19.78
C GLN A 191 10.05 1.26 -18.42
N VAL A 192 11.23 0.69 -18.17
CA VAL A 192 12.06 1.03 -17.02
C VAL A 192 13.12 2.05 -17.45
N LYS A 193 13.33 3.07 -16.62
CA LYS A 193 14.47 3.98 -16.72
C LYS A 193 15.21 4.04 -15.40
N GLU A 194 16.54 4.17 -15.49
CA GLU A 194 17.34 4.52 -14.32
C GLU A 194 17.08 5.97 -13.92
N ARG A 195 17.18 6.22 -12.62
CA ARG A 195 17.06 7.54 -12.03
C ARG A 195 18.43 8.13 -11.77
N ASP A 196 18.58 9.41 -12.08
CA ASP A 196 19.80 10.17 -11.82
C ASP A 196 19.85 10.65 -10.35
N ILE A 197 19.78 9.70 -9.43
CA ILE A 197 19.92 9.91 -7.99
C ILE A 197 21.00 8.93 -7.51
N ASN A 198 22.15 9.47 -7.13
CA ASN A 198 23.22 8.67 -6.57
C ASN A 198 22.97 8.44 -5.08
N VAL A 199 22.93 7.17 -4.67
CA VAL A 199 22.76 6.76 -3.29
C VAL A 199 24.07 6.20 -2.76
N ASP A 200 24.52 6.73 -1.62
CA ASP A 200 25.68 6.23 -0.92
C ASP A 200 25.22 5.17 0.10
N GLY A 201 25.65 3.92 -0.10
CA GLY A 201 25.28 2.79 0.76
C GLY A 201 24.09 1.97 0.24
N ILE A 202 23.57 1.09 1.09
CA ILE A 202 22.41 0.23 0.79
C ILE A 202 21.14 0.99 1.16
N VAL A 203 20.18 1.09 0.24
CA VAL A 203 18.86 1.64 0.56
C VAL A 203 18.11 0.65 1.44
N VAL A 204 17.72 1.11 2.63
CA VAL A 204 16.98 0.33 3.63
C VAL A 204 15.53 0.81 3.81
N TYR A 205 15.19 1.96 3.21
CA TYR A 205 13.82 2.44 3.08
C TYR A 205 13.69 3.32 1.84
N TYR A 206 12.63 3.11 1.06
CA TYR A 206 12.31 3.94 -0.10
C TYR A 206 10.80 4.18 -0.21
N LYS A 207 10.39 5.46 -0.26
CA LYS A 207 9.01 5.85 -0.54
C LYS A 207 8.98 7.10 -1.44
N VAL A 208 8.01 7.14 -2.33
CA VAL A 208 7.71 8.29 -3.19
C VAL A 208 6.28 8.75 -2.90
N ILE A 209 6.08 10.06 -2.74
CA ILE A 209 4.76 10.69 -2.55
C ILE A 209 4.74 12.00 -3.33
N GLY A 210 3.82 12.09 -4.31
CA GLY A 210 3.80 13.19 -5.25
C GLY A 210 5.17 13.38 -5.94
N ASP A 211 5.72 14.59 -5.85
CA ASP A 211 7.04 14.93 -6.40
C ASP A 211 8.19 14.79 -5.39
N SER A 212 7.91 14.22 -4.22
CA SER A 212 8.90 14.03 -3.14
C SER A 212 9.26 12.57 -2.96
N GLU A 213 10.53 12.34 -2.60
CA GLU A 213 11.09 11.00 -2.39
C GLU A 213 11.91 11.00 -1.14
N ILE A 214 11.78 9.93 -0.37
CA ILE A 214 12.50 9.73 0.88
C ILE A 214 13.29 8.44 0.78
N ILE A 215 14.58 8.55 1.10
CA ILE A 215 15.53 7.45 1.00
C ILE A 215 16.29 7.40 2.31
N LEU A 216 16.23 6.26 3.00
CA LEU A 216 17.16 5.95 4.09
C LEU A 216 18.21 4.99 3.54
N THR A 217 19.49 5.36 3.64
CA THR A 217 20.61 4.49 3.32
C THR A 217 21.38 4.09 4.57
N PHE A 218 22.07 2.95 4.49
CA PHE A 218 23.01 2.46 5.50
C PHE A 218 24.32 2.07 4.82
N ASP A 219 25.44 2.61 5.28
CA ASP A 219 26.77 2.35 4.70
C ASP A 219 27.59 1.29 5.46
N GLY A 220 27.02 0.72 6.53
CA GLY A 220 27.69 -0.22 7.43
C GLY A 220 28.04 0.40 8.79
N MET A 221 28.08 1.73 8.89
CA MET A 221 28.36 2.46 10.13
C MET A 221 27.21 3.39 10.48
N ASP A 222 26.77 4.21 9.53
CA ASP A 222 25.82 5.28 9.74
C ASP A 222 24.60 5.15 8.84
N TYR A 223 23.46 5.61 9.36
CA TYR A 223 22.24 5.80 8.59
C TYR A 223 22.18 7.22 8.06
N LYS A 224 21.73 7.37 6.82
CA LYS A 224 21.54 8.67 6.18
C LYS A 224 20.18 8.75 5.52
N LEU A 225 19.41 9.74 5.95
CA LEU A 225 18.11 10.08 5.40
C LEU A 225 18.27 11.24 4.42
N ASP A 226 17.89 11.04 3.17
CA ASP A 226 17.80 12.09 2.17
C ASP A 226 16.35 12.24 1.67
N ILE A 227 15.88 13.48 1.58
CA ILE A 227 14.59 13.82 0.91
C ILE A 227 14.91 14.58 -0.37
N TYR A 228 14.35 14.11 -1.48
CA TYR A 228 14.44 14.73 -2.79
C TYR A 228 13.09 15.34 -3.16
N LYS A 229 13.12 16.51 -3.80
CA LYS A 229 11.97 17.11 -4.48
C LYS A 229 12.39 17.44 -5.90
N ASP A 230 11.64 16.98 -6.89
CA ASP A 230 11.98 17.18 -8.32
C ASP A 230 13.41 16.71 -8.68
N ASN A 231 13.85 15.56 -8.14
CA ASN A 231 15.22 15.02 -8.24
C ASN A 231 16.32 15.86 -7.56
N LYS A 232 15.97 16.92 -6.81
CA LYS A 232 16.95 17.71 -6.06
C LYS A 232 16.87 17.35 -4.58
N ARG A 233 18.01 17.02 -3.99
CA ARG A 233 18.09 16.81 -2.53
C ARG A 233 17.76 18.12 -1.81
N VAL A 234 16.70 18.11 -1.02
CA VAL A 234 16.25 19.27 -0.22
C VAL A 234 16.52 19.10 1.27
N ILE A 235 16.62 17.86 1.76
CA ILE A 235 16.95 17.53 3.15
C ILE A 235 18.00 16.42 3.15
N SER A 236 18.96 16.50 4.07
CA SER A 236 19.87 15.40 4.41
C SER A 236 20.07 15.35 5.92
N ARG A 237 19.88 14.19 6.53
CA ARG A 237 19.97 13.98 7.99
C ARG A 237 20.61 12.63 8.33
N ASN A 238 21.16 12.50 9.52
CA ASN A 238 21.81 11.28 10.04
C ASN A 238 21.32 10.88 11.44
N ASP A 239 20.17 11.42 11.86
CA ASP A 239 19.61 11.26 13.19
C ASP A 239 18.41 10.30 13.24
N PHE A 240 18.27 9.47 12.20
CA PHE A 240 17.27 8.42 12.06
C PHE A 240 17.95 7.08 11.80
N THR A 241 17.48 6.03 12.47
CA THR A 241 17.97 4.65 12.29
C THR A 241 16.96 3.76 11.55
N LYS A 242 15.69 4.16 11.55
CA LYS A 242 14.61 3.45 10.85
C LYS A 242 13.52 4.44 10.44
N ILE A 243 13.01 4.31 9.22
CA ILE A 243 11.78 4.96 8.80
C ILE A 243 10.72 3.87 8.65
N GLU A 244 9.53 4.11 9.19
CA GLU A 244 8.37 3.23 9.04
C GLU A 244 7.38 3.81 8.04
N ASP A 245 7.16 5.13 8.10
CA ASP A 245 6.29 5.81 7.14
C ASP A 245 6.66 7.29 6.94
N PHE A 246 6.12 7.88 5.88
CA PHE A 246 6.35 9.25 5.46
C PHE A 246 5.07 9.85 4.88
N LEU A 247 4.82 11.12 5.18
CA LEU A 247 3.71 11.90 4.65
C LEU A 247 4.21 13.26 4.17
N TYR A 248 3.59 13.78 3.11
CA TYR A 248 3.78 15.15 2.65
C TYR A 248 2.45 15.90 2.70
N ILE A 249 2.33 16.81 3.66
CA ILE A 249 1.06 17.50 4.00
C ILE A 249 1.32 18.99 4.08
N ASN A 250 0.51 19.81 3.41
CA ASN A 250 0.59 21.28 3.47
C ASN A 250 2.02 21.82 3.27
N ASN A 251 2.74 21.27 2.29
CA ASN A 251 4.15 21.56 1.99
C ASN A 251 5.17 21.21 3.08
N LYS A 252 4.81 20.34 4.03
CA LYS A 252 5.66 19.88 5.12
C LYS A 252 5.85 18.38 5.09
N TYR A 253 7.01 17.95 5.55
CA TYR A 253 7.41 16.55 5.61
C TYR A 253 7.16 16.01 7.01
N TYR A 254 6.43 14.90 7.11
CA TYR A 254 6.23 14.18 8.35
C TYR A 254 6.80 12.77 8.22
N ILE A 255 7.55 12.35 9.22
CA ILE A 255 8.21 11.05 9.26
C ILE A 255 7.74 10.30 10.50
N VAL A 256 7.30 9.07 10.31
CA VAL A 256 7.19 8.09 11.39
C VAL A 256 8.44 7.23 11.35
N GLY A 257 9.25 7.34 12.39
CA GLY A 257 10.55 6.68 12.40
C GLY A 257 11.19 6.65 13.77
N VAL A 258 12.30 5.93 13.84
CA VAL A 258 13.12 5.75 15.04
C VAL A 258 14.33 6.68 14.91
N ALA A 259 14.50 7.55 15.92
CA ALA A 259 15.71 8.36 16.06
C ALA A 259 16.78 7.59 16.84
N GLN A 260 17.95 8.19 17.05
CA GLN A 260 19.07 7.56 17.77
C GLN A 260 18.75 7.13 19.22
N ASP A 261 17.64 7.58 19.79
CA ASP A 261 17.16 7.21 21.12
C ASP A 261 16.23 5.98 21.14
N ASP A 262 16.18 5.23 20.02
CA ASP A 262 15.45 3.97 19.86
C ASP A 262 13.93 4.07 20.14
N THR A 263 13.37 5.26 19.95
CA THR A 263 11.94 5.50 20.12
C THR A 263 11.27 5.92 18.82
N THR A 264 10.23 5.17 18.42
CA THR A 264 9.39 5.52 17.28
C THR A 264 8.52 6.73 17.60
N ARG A 265 8.61 7.79 16.79
CA ARG A 265 7.76 8.99 16.93
C ARG A 265 7.38 9.54 15.56
N ILE A 266 6.41 10.45 15.56
CA ILE A 266 6.12 11.31 14.40
C ILE A 266 6.98 12.59 14.53
N TYR A 267 7.72 12.92 13.47
CA TYR A 267 8.55 14.11 13.36
C TYR A 267 8.09 14.98 12.18
N GLU A 268 7.97 16.29 12.39
CA GLU A 268 7.94 17.28 11.31
C GLU A 268 9.38 17.64 10.96
N ILE A 269 9.76 17.49 9.69
CA ILE A 269 11.09 17.84 9.19
C ILE A 269 11.06 19.26 8.65
N ILE A 270 11.81 20.15 9.31
CA ILE A 270 11.84 21.59 8.99
C ILE A 270 13.01 21.89 8.07
N SER A 271 14.18 21.34 8.37
CA SER A 271 15.40 21.49 7.58
C SER A 271 16.36 20.29 7.78
N SER A 272 17.53 20.33 7.16
CA SER A 272 18.57 19.31 7.36
C SER A 272 19.08 19.29 8.81
N ASP A 273 19.03 20.42 9.52
CA ASP A 273 19.52 20.52 10.90
C ASP A 273 18.38 20.54 11.93
N GLU A 274 17.15 20.86 11.50
CA GLU A 274 16.01 21.07 12.39
C GLU A 274 14.87 20.07 12.11
N LYS A 275 14.45 19.36 13.16
CA LYS A 275 13.21 18.59 13.18
C LYS A 275 12.43 18.91 14.45
N ARG A 276 11.11 18.73 14.39
CA ARG A 276 10.22 18.90 15.53
C ARG A 276 9.53 17.58 15.83
N THR A 277 9.61 17.13 17.07
CA THR A 277 8.84 15.98 17.56
C THR A 277 7.37 16.36 17.67
N MET A 278 6.48 15.58 17.05
CA MET A 278 5.04 15.82 17.05
C MET A 278 4.31 14.97 18.09
N THR A 279 4.82 13.77 18.39
CA THR A 279 4.27 12.87 19.43
C THR A 279 5.29 12.73 20.56
N PHE A 280 4.98 13.31 21.72
CA PHE A 280 5.82 13.21 22.92
C PHE A 280 5.34 12.03 23.77
N GLU A 281 6.23 11.05 23.99
CA GLU A 281 6.07 9.96 24.99
C GLU A 281 4.90 8.98 24.82
N PHE A 282 4.03 9.13 23.81
CA PHE A 282 2.87 8.25 23.63
C PHE A 282 2.40 8.17 22.16
N PRO A 283 2.03 6.98 21.66
CA PRO A 283 2.25 5.64 22.22
C PRO A 283 3.72 5.22 22.15
N LYS A 284 4.13 4.23 22.97
CA LYS A 284 5.51 3.70 22.91
C LYS A 284 5.85 3.09 21.56
N ASN A 285 4.87 2.44 20.92
CA ASN A 285 5.01 1.88 19.58
C ASN A 285 3.95 2.48 18.66
N ILE A 286 4.37 2.89 17.46
CA ILE A 286 3.48 3.26 16.35
C ILE A 286 3.53 2.09 15.36
N TYR A 287 2.37 1.61 14.91
CA TYR A 287 2.29 0.52 13.93
C TYR A 287 2.07 1.09 12.53
N ALA A 288 3.08 1.75 11.97
CA ALA A 288 2.95 2.46 10.70
C ALA A 288 2.60 1.54 9.52
N SER A 289 3.00 0.27 9.58
CA SER A 289 2.63 -0.75 8.58
C SER A 289 1.13 -0.98 8.46
N ARG A 290 0.34 -0.53 9.45
CA ARG A 290 -1.13 -0.70 9.50
C ARG A 290 -1.90 0.53 9.02
N GLY A 291 -1.20 1.44 8.36
CA GLY A 291 -1.78 2.64 7.78
C GLY A 291 -1.68 3.85 8.71
N ILE A 292 -1.28 4.97 8.10
CA ILE A 292 -1.40 6.29 8.67
C ILE A 292 -2.32 7.08 7.74
N ALA A 293 -3.35 7.70 8.31
CA ALA A 293 -4.28 8.56 7.59
C ALA A 293 -3.95 10.03 7.82
N TYR A 294 -4.35 10.84 6.85
CA TYR A 294 -4.39 12.29 6.99
C TYR A 294 -5.76 12.80 6.56
N ASP A 295 -6.37 13.66 7.40
CA ASP A 295 -7.62 14.35 7.09
C ASP A 295 -7.78 15.62 7.95
N ASP A 296 -8.23 16.72 7.35
CA ASP A 296 -8.51 18.00 8.01
C ASP A 296 -7.44 18.44 9.03
N ASP A 297 -6.17 18.51 8.62
CA ASP A 297 -5.02 18.87 9.46
C ASP A 297 -4.72 17.88 10.60
N ASN A 298 -5.24 16.65 10.53
CA ASN A 298 -5.00 15.62 11.53
C ASN A 298 -4.32 14.40 10.92
N ILE A 299 -3.35 13.84 11.66
CA ILE A 299 -2.72 12.56 11.36
C ILE A 299 -3.35 11.50 12.26
N TYR A 300 -3.81 10.41 11.66
CA TYR A 300 -4.44 9.30 12.37
C TYR A 300 -3.56 8.07 12.26
N PHE A 301 -3.31 7.41 13.38
CA PHE A 301 -2.40 6.27 13.41
C PHE A 301 -2.77 5.31 14.54
N ILE A 302 -2.33 4.06 14.41
CA ILE A 302 -2.50 3.03 15.43
C ILE A 302 -1.21 2.88 16.22
N GLY A 303 -1.33 2.77 17.54
CA GLY A 303 -0.19 2.51 18.41
C GLY A 303 -0.58 1.94 19.76
N GLY A 304 0.41 1.48 20.52
CA GLY A 304 0.21 0.85 21.83
C GLY A 304 1.51 0.60 22.57
N ASP A 305 1.42 0.25 23.84
CA ASP A 305 2.58 0.19 24.73
C ASP A 305 3.25 -1.19 24.81
N ASN A 306 2.47 -2.28 24.80
CA ASN A 306 2.99 -3.62 25.09
C ASN A 306 2.41 -4.75 24.23
N SER A 307 1.12 -4.71 23.88
CA SER A 307 0.45 -5.82 23.22
C SER A 307 -0.54 -5.35 22.14
N PHE A 308 -0.92 -6.26 21.24
CA PHE A 308 -1.99 -6.03 20.26
C PHE A 308 -3.33 -5.64 20.92
N ASP A 309 -3.55 -5.99 22.19
CA ASP A 309 -4.79 -5.71 22.92
C ASP A 309 -4.88 -4.25 23.37
N ASP A 310 -3.74 -3.56 23.44
CA ASP A 310 -3.64 -2.18 23.89
C ASP A 310 -3.59 -1.19 22.73
N ASN A 311 -3.81 -1.65 21.50
CA ASN A 311 -3.82 -0.79 20.33
C ASN A 311 -4.99 0.19 20.41
N LYS A 312 -4.66 1.47 20.28
CA LYS A 312 -5.64 2.56 20.22
C LYS A 312 -5.50 3.31 18.92
N LEU A 313 -6.59 3.98 18.55
CA LEU A 313 -6.56 4.95 17.49
C LEU A 313 -6.14 6.30 18.07
N TYR A 314 -5.16 6.91 17.44
CA TYR A 314 -4.64 8.22 17.80
C TYR A 314 -5.00 9.21 16.71
N LYS A 315 -5.34 10.44 17.13
CA LYS A 315 -5.47 11.60 16.28
C LYS A 315 -4.51 12.66 16.76
N LEU A 316 -3.53 13.01 15.94
CA LEU A 316 -2.63 14.13 16.16
C LEU A 316 -3.13 15.31 15.34
N ASN A 317 -3.55 16.40 15.98
CA ASN A 317 -3.78 17.65 15.28
C ASN A 317 -2.44 18.34 14.99
N ILE A 318 -2.16 18.65 13.73
CA ILE A 318 -0.86 19.18 13.31
C ILE A 318 -0.61 20.60 13.87
N GLU A 319 -1.66 21.43 13.93
CA GLU A 319 -1.55 22.83 14.34
C GLU A 319 -1.43 22.97 15.86
N SER A 320 -2.38 22.41 16.61
CA SER A 320 -2.41 22.47 18.07
C SER A 320 -1.41 21.53 18.73
N ARG A 321 -0.99 20.48 18.01
CA ARG A 321 -0.13 19.38 18.48
C ARG A 321 -0.77 18.55 19.59
N GLU A 322 -2.08 18.65 19.73
CA GLU A 322 -2.83 17.85 20.67
C GLU A 322 -3.00 16.43 20.11
N VAL A 323 -2.73 15.44 20.95
CA VAL A 323 -2.98 14.04 20.65
C VAL A 323 -4.26 13.64 21.36
N THR A 324 -5.29 13.30 20.59
CA THR A 324 -6.52 12.70 21.11
C THR A 324 -6.42 11.19 20.95
N ILE A 325 -6.76 10.48 22.03
CA ILE A 325 -6.74 9.03 22.08
C ILE A 325 -8.18 8.56 22.00
N TYR A 326 -8.49 7.82 20.95
CA TYR A 326 -9.75 7.12 20.83
C TYR A 326 -9.52 5.72 21.37
N ASN A 327 -10.02 5.48 22.59
CA ASN A 327 -10.24 4.11 22.98
C ASN A 327 -11.28 3.57 22.00
N ALA A 328 -10.90 2.61 21.16
CA ALA A 328 -11.86 1.78 20.45
C ALA A 328 -12.80 0.97 21.39
N TYR A 329 -12.73 1.25 22.70
CA TYR A 329 -13.28 0.54 23.84
C TYR A 329 -13.60 1.52 24.99
N SER A 330 -14.82 2.05 25.02
CA SER A 330 -15.45 2.85 26.10
C SER A 330 -14.99 4.31 26.33
N ASP A 331 -16.02 5.14 26.56
CA ASP A 331 -16.13 6.55 26.96
C ASP A 331 -14.84 7.35 27.18
N GLU A 332 -14.80 8.51 26.54
CA GLU A 332 -13.76 9.54 26.52
C GLU A 332 -12.86 9.60 27.78
N VAL A 333 -11.54 9.52 27.56
CA VAL A 333 -10.55 10.04 28.50
C VAL A 333 -9.70 11.08 27.78
N LYS A 334 -9.95 12.36 28.05
CA LYS A 334 -9.03 13.44 27.69
C LYS A 334 -7.82 13.37 28.60
N VAL A 335 -6.64 13.16 28.02
CA VAL A 335 -5.36 13.33 28.72
C VAL A 335 -4.84 14.73 28.37
N LYS A 336 -4.46 15.50 29.40
CA LYS A 336 -3.98 16.88 29.32
C LYS A 336 -2.50 16.94 28.99
#